data_AF-A0A349K9D8-F1
#
_entry.id   AF-A0A349K9D8-F1
#
_cell.length_a   1.000
_cell.length_b   1.000
_cell.length_c   1.000
_cell.angle_alpha   90.00
_cell.angle_beta   90.00
_cell.angle_gamma   90.00
#
_symmetry.space_group_name_H-M   'P 1'
#
loop_
_entity.id
_entity.type
_entity.pdbx_description
1 polymer ?
#
loop_
_entity_poly.entity_id
_entity_poly.type
_entity_poly.pdbx_seq_one_letter_code
_entity_poly.pdbx_strand_id
1 'polypeptide(L)'
;MDNTWIENTFDWCVNFLLNAADTIGITYEALNVWVFLIIVPLSLVISVAINFYLLWKPGRHKRSLPVMEKNLIKANPYAKTLPS
;
A
#
# COMPACT_ATOMS: atom_id res chain seq x y z
N MET A 1 19.54 28.84 -3.18
CA MET A 1 18.83 27.63 -2.71
C MET A 1 19.59 26.47 -3.29
N ASP A 2 20.26 25.73 -2.43
CA ASP A 2 21.23 24.72 -2.85
C ASP A 2 20.47 23.47 -3.27
N ASN A 3 20.50 23.16 -4.56
CA ASN A 3 19.86 21.97 -5.13
C ASN A 3 20.77 20.74 -5.07
N THR A 4 21.88 20.82 -4.33
CA THR A 4 22.92 19.80 -4.24
C THR A 4 22.38 18.46 -3.74
N TRP A 5 21.34 18.47 -2.90
CA TRP A 5 20.70 17.23 -2.45
C TRP A 5 19.93 16.54 -3.59
N ILE A 6 19.30 17.32 -4.50
CA ILE A 6 18.61 16.78 -5.68
C ILE A 6 19.63 16.18 -6.62
N GLU A 7 20.70 16.93 -6.92
CA GLU A 7 21.77 16.49 -7.82
C GLU A 7 22.43 15.20 -7.30
N ASN A 8 22.79 15.15 -6.02
CA ASN A 8 23.35 13.93 -5.42
C ASN A 8 22.39 12.74 -5.46
N THR A 9 21.10 12.97 -5.22
CA THR A 9 20.09 11.89 -5.27
C THR A 9 19.90 11.40 -6.71
N PHE A 10 19.87 12.31 -7.67
CA PHE A 10 19.75 12.00 -9.08
C PHE A 10 20.97 11.21 -9.58
N ASP A 11 22.18 11.68 -9.28
CA ASP A 11 23.43 11.01 -9.64
C ASP A 11 23.53 9.61 -9.03
N TRP A 12 23.10 9.44 -7.78
CA TRP A 12 23.07 8.13 -7.13
C TRP A 12 22.10 7.18 -7.84
N CYS A 13 20.89 7.64 -8.19
CA CYS A 13 19.93 6.85 -8.96
C CYS A 13 20.48 6.47 -10.35
N VAL A 14 21.03 7.43 -11.09
CA VAL A 14 21.58 7.17 -12.43
C VAL A 14 22.73 6.18 -12.35
N ASN A 15 23.63 6.32 -11.38
CA ASN A 15 24.76 5.40 -11.21
C ASN A 15 24.31 3.99 -10.83
N PHE A 16 23.27 3.86 -10.00
CA PHE A 16 22.63 2.58 -9.71
C PHE A 16 22.03 1.93 -10.97
N LEU A 17 21.33 2.71 -11.80
CA LEU A 17 20.77 2.23 -13.06
C LEU A 17 21.89 1.81 -14.04
N LEU A 18 22.95 2.60 -14.17
CA LEU A 18 24.08 2.25 -15.03
C LEU A 18 24.74 0.93 -14.61
N ASN A 19 24.94 0.72 -13.32
CA ASN A 19 25.49 -0.55 -12.81
C ASN A 19 24.55 -1.75 -13.11
N ALA A 20 23.23 -1.54 -13.01
CA ALA A 20 22.26 -2.57 -13.40
C ALA A 20 22.27 -2.83 -14.92
N ALA A 21 22.41 -1.78 -15.73
CA ALA A 21 22.53 -1.87 -17.18
C ALA A 21 23.77 -2.68 -17.59
N ASP A 22 24.93 -2.39 -16.99
CA ASP A 22 26.18 -3.12 -17.22
C ASP A 22 26.09 -4.58 -16.79
N THR A 23 25.41 -4.86 -15.67
CA THR A 23 25.21 -6.24 -15.18
C THR A 23 24.35 -7.08 -16.13
N ILE A 24 23.34 -6.45 -16.74
CA ILE A 24 22.41 -7.12 -17.67
C ILE A 24 22.96 -7.08 -19.12
N GLY A 25 23.94 -6.22 -19.39
CA GLY A 25 24.52 -6.02 -20.72
C GLY A 25 23.60 -5.26 -21.69
N ILE A 26 22.71 -4.40 -21.17
CA ILE A 26 21.76 -3.61 -21.97
C ILE A 26 22.11 -2.12 -21.95
N THR A 27 21.61 -1.37 -22.92
CA THR A 27 21.80 0.09 -22.94
C THR A 27 20.94 0.77 -21.86
N TYR A 28 21.39 1.94 -21.41
CA TYR A 28 20.64 2.77 -20.47
C TYR A 28 19.23 3.11 -20.99
N GLU A 29 19.07 3.41 -22.29
CA GLU A 29 17.76 3.66 -22.90
C GLU A 29 16.81 2.48 -22.75
N ALA A 30 17.30 1.26 -23.00
CA ALA A 30 16.50 0.05 -22.82
C ALA A 30 16.13 -0.15 -21.35
N LEU A 31 17.08 0.01 -20.42
CA LEU A 31 16.82 -0.11 -18.99
C LEU A 31 15.76 0.90 -18.52
N ASN A 32 15.81 2.13 -19.04
CA ASN A 32 14.85 3.17 -18.68
C ASN A 32 13.42 2.77 -19.09
N VAL A 33 13.24 2.20 -20.28
CA VAL A 33 11.95 1.64 -20.73
C VAL A 33 11.51 0.50 -19.81
N TRP A 34 12.41 -0.39 -19.39
CA TRP A 34 12.07 -1.46 -18.44
C TRP A 34 11.60 -0.92 -17.09
N VAL A 35 12.27 0.10 -16.53
CA VAL A 35 11.87 0.68 -15.24
C VAL A 35 10.53 1.41 -15.36
N PHE A 36 10.35 2.29 -16.33
CA PHE A 36 9.14 3.10 -16.46
C PHE A 36 7.93 2.31 -17.00
N LEU A 37 8.15 1.41 -17.94
CA LEU A 37 7.07 0.69 -18.63
C LEU A 37 6.75 -0.66 -18.00
N ILE A 38 7.66 -1.24 -17.21
CA ILE A 38 7.42 -2.53 -16.55
C ILE A 38 7.31 -2.34 -15.04
N ILE A 39 8.34 -1.82 -14.36
CA ILE A 39 8.33 -1.75 -12.88
C ILE A 39 7.18 -0.88 -12.35
N VAL A 40 6.99 0.32 -12.90
CA VAL A 40 5.92 1.23 -12.46
C VAL A 40 4.53 0.60 -12.60
N PRO A 41 4.10 0.14 -13.79
CA PRO A 41 2.79 -0.49 -13.90
C PRO A 41 2.69 -1.80 -13.10
N LEU A 42 3.78 -2.58 -12.96
CA LEU A 42 3.77 -3.77 -12.11
C LEU A 42 3.48 -3.41 -10.64
N SER A 43 4.13 -2.36 -10.12
CA SER A 43 3.91 -1.86 -8.77
C SER A 43 2.47 -1.38 -8.57
N LEU A 44 1.90 -0.72 -9.58
CA LEU A 44 0.51 -0.28 -9.58
C LEU A 44 -0.44 -1.48 -9.56
N VAL A 45 -0.19 -2.48 -10.41
CA VAL A 45 -0.96 -3.73 -10.45
C VAL A 45 -0.89 -4.46 -9.12
N ILE A 46 0.27 -4.54 -8.48
CA ILE A 46 0.42 -5.15 -7.15
C ILE A 46 -0.39 -4.36 -6.11
N SER A 47 -0.27 -3.04 -6.10
CA SER A 47 -1.02 -2.17 -5.19
C SER A 47 -2.53 -2.32 -5.36
N VAL A 48 -3.01 -2.34 -6.61
CA VAL A 48 -4.42 -2.58 -6.95
C VAL A 48 -4.83 -3.99 -6.57
N ALA A 49 -4.02 -5.01 -6.84
CA ALA A 49 -4.31 -6.40 -6.49
C ALA A 49 -4.44 -6.60 -4.97
N ILE A 50 -3.58 -5.96 -4.18
CA ILE A 50 -3.66 -5.99 -2.72
C ILE A 50 -4.93 -5.28 -2.25
N ASN A 51 -5.18 -4.05 -2.71
CA ASN A 51 -6.40 -3.32 -2.34
C ASN A 51 -7.67 -4.07 -2.76
N PHE A 52 -7.66 -4.63 -3.95
CA PHE A 52 -8.76 -5.44 -4.47
C PHE A 52 -8.93 -6.71 -3.65
N TYR A 53 -7.87 -7.43 -3.28
CA TYR A 53 -7.95 -8.59 -2.40
C TYR A 53 -8.55 -8.23 -1.01
N LEU A 54 -8.15 -7.10 -0.43
CA LEU A 54 -8.72 -6.61 0.83
C LEU A 54 -10.20 -6.23 0.70
N LEU A 55 -10.59 -5.58 -0.38
CA LEU A 55 -11.98 -5.17 -0.64
C LEU A 55 -12.87 -6.36 -1.05
N TRP A 56 -12.30 -7.33 -1.76
CA TRP A 56 -12.98 -8.53 -2.24
C TRP A 56 -13.25 -9.50 -1.11
N LYS A 57 -12.54 -9.42 0.03
CA LYS A 57 -12.87 -10.17 1.23
C LYS A 57 -14.05 -9.47 1.94
N PRO A 58 -15.32 -9.84 1.73
CA PRO A 58 -16.42 -9.17 2.39
C PRO A 58 -16.45 -9.72 3.81
N GLY A 59 -16.01 -8.91 4.76
CA GLY A 59 -16.32 -9.11 6.17
C GLY A 59 -15.19 -9.69 7.00
N ARG A 60 -14.51 -8.79 7.73
CA ARG A 60 -14.38 -8.90 9.19
C ARG A 60 -14.49 -7.55 9.91
N HIS A 61 -15.19 -6.57 9.34
CA HIS A 61 -15.46 -5.30 10.01
C HIS A 61 -16.94 -5.12 10.37
N LYS A 62 -17.43 -5.99 11.25
CA LYS A 62 -18.61 -5.78 12.09
C LYS A 62 -18.66 -6.94 13.06
N ARG A 63 -18.38 -6.74 14.35
CA ARG A 63 -18.91 -7.53 15.49
C ARG A 63 -18.40 -7.11 16.88
N SER A 64 -17.63 -6.04 17.04
CA SER A 64 -17.31 -5.56 18.40
C SER A 64 -18.46 -4.76 19.05
N LEU A 65 -19.24 -3.99 18.26
CA LEU A 65 -20.36 -3.21 18.80
C LEU A 65 -21.53 -4.07 19.36
N PRO A 66 -22.00 -5.15 18.71
CA PRO A 66 -23.13 -5.92 19.24
C PRO A 66 -22.77 -6.80 20.44
N VAL A 67 -21.49 -7.01 20.75
CA VAL A 67 -21.06 -7.76 21.95
C VAL A 67 -20.97 -6.82 23.14
N MET A 68 -20.44 -5.60 22.96
CA MET A 68 -20.38 -4.59 24.02
C MET A 68 -21.79 -4.22 24.50
N GLU A 69 -22.71 -3.93 23.59
CA GLU A 69 -24.10 -3.58 23.89
C GLU A 69 -24.81 -4.69 24.68
N LYS A 70 -24.65 -5.95 24.26
CA LYS A 70 -25.24 -7.11 24.96
C LYS A 70 -24.69 -7.28 26.38
N ASN A 71 -23.40 -7.03 26.59
CA ASN A 71 -22.80 -7.09 27.93
C ASN A 71 -23.26 -5.92 28.81
N LEU A 72 -23.45 -4.73 28.23
CA LEU A 72 -24.00 -3.56 28.94
C LEU A 72 -25.46 -3.78 29.35
N ILE A 73 -26.28 -4.33 28.45
CA ILE A 73 -27.68 -4.67 28.74
C ILE A 73 -27.77 -5.79 29.79
N LYS A 74 -26.86 -6.77 29.76
CA LYS A 74 -26.83 -7.87 30.75
C LYS A 74 -26.33 -7.41 32.12
N ALA A 75 -25.38 -6.47 32.15
CA ALA A 75 -24.82 -5.93 33.38
C ALA A 75 -25.71 -4.85 34.03
N ASN A 76 -26.65 -4.27 33.28
CA ASN A 76 -27.51 -3.20 33.77
C ASN A 76 -28.93 -3.71 34.09
N PRO A 77 -29.37 -3.70 35.36
CA PRO A 77 -30.71 -4.13 35.77
C PRO A 77 -31.84 -3.26 35.20
N TYR A 78 -31.54 -2.07 34.67
CA TYR A 78 -32.53 -1.13 34.10
C TYR A 78 -32.69 -1.25 32.58
N ALA A 79 -31.89 -2.09 31.90
CA ALA A 79 -31.94 -2.18 30.45
C ALA A 79 -33.23 -2.85 29.90
N LYS A 80 -34.00 -3.52 30.76
CA LYS A 80 -35.24 -4.23 30.40
C LYS A 80 -36.46 -3.31 30.26
N THR A 81 -36.37 -2.04 30.70
CA THR A 81 -37.50 -1.09 30.71
C THR A 81 -37.45 -0.06 29.59
N LEU A 82 -36.50 -0.15 28.65
CA LEU A 82 -36.46 0.73 27.48
C LEU A 82 -37.49 0.29 26.44
N PRO A 83 -38.39 1.18 25.96
CA PRO A 83 -39.30 0.86 24.86
C PRO A 83 -38.50 0.63 23.57
N SER A 84 -38.83 -0.46 22.88
CA SER A 84 -38.23 -0.96 21.63
C SER A 84 -38.55 -0.08 20.43
#